data_AF-A0A951AC79-F1
#
_entry.id   AF-A0A951AC79-F1
#
_cell.length_a   1.000
_cell.length_b   1.000
_cell.length_c   1.000
_cell.angle_alpha   90.00
_cell.angle_beta   90.00
_cell.angle_gamma   90.00
#
_symmetry.space_group_name_H-M   'P 1'
#
loop_
_entity.id
_entity.type
_entity.pdbx_description
1 polymer ?
#
loop_
_entity_poly.entity_id
_entity_poly.type
_entity_poly.pdbx_seq_one_letter_code
_entity_poly.pdbx_strand_id
1 'polypeptide(L)'
;YGLVSDPATIEHQLNSLAGVLPQEALKLLSDQLHTLVAAPRGKLGFGLLVSLLIALWSATSGTGALMQALSVAYEERDNRGMLSFYGLAIALTVGIGLFALLSLFLIAVVPAIIDLLPFSEVWRDRISMIRWPLLAILALAALGFLYRYAPARERPCWHCFSAGTIAAAVLWLVGSAGFSFYVARFSSYDKTYGSLGAVVILLMWFYVTTYIILAGAELNSEIEKTRARH
;
A
#
# COMPACT_ATOMS: atom_id res chain seq x y z
N TYR A 1 2.47 -6.48 25.81
CA TYR A 1 3.65 -6.86 26.62
C TYR A 1 3.86 -6.01 27.88
N GLY A 2 2.87 -5.26 28.39
CA GLY A 2 3.06 -4.29 29.49
C GLY A 2 2.26 -4.58 30.76
N LEU A 3 2.12 -5.85 31.17
CA LEU A 3 1.30 -6.22 32.35
C LEU A 3 2.05 -6.99 33.45
N VAL A 4 3.37 -7.20 33.35
CA VAL A 4 4.13 -7.99 34.36
C VAL A 4 5.55 -7.44 34.59
N SER A 5 5.76 -6.13 34.63
CA SER A 5 7.10 -5.59 34.95
C SER A 5 6.97 -4.42 35.90
N ASP A 6 7.21 -4.74 37.17
CA ASP A 6 7.22 -3.82 38.31
C ASP A 6 8.35 -2.80 38.13
N PRO A 7 8.13 -1.48 38.33
CA PRO A 7 9.13 -0.43 38.10
C PRO A 7 10.46 -0.67 38.84
N ALA A 8 10.43 -1.34 39.99
CA ALA A 8 11.60 -1.67 40.79
C ALA A 8 12.57 -2.67 40.12
N THR A 9 12.08 -3.52 39.20
CA THR A 9 12.93 -4.51 38.50
C THR A 9 13.78 -3.86 37.40
N ILE A 10 13.28 -2.76 36.83
CA ILE A 10 13.94 -2.01 35.74
C ILE A 10 15.12 -1.20 36.29
N GLU A 11 15.00 -0.66 37.51
CA GLU A 11 16.06 0.09 38.18
C GLU A 11 17.29 -0.79 38.51
N HIS A 12 17.06 -2.03 38.95
CA HIS A 12 18.15 -2.97 39.24
C HIS A 12 18.93 -3.41 38.00
N GLN A 13 18.26 -3.53 36.83
CA GLN A 13 18.91 -3.87 35.57
C GLN A 13 19.70 -2.69 34.99
N LEU A 14 19.20 -1.46 35.14
CA LEU A 14 19.92 -0.25 34.70
C LEU A 14 21.21 0.00 35.50
N ASN A 15 21.23 -0.31 36.80
CA ASN A 15 22.45 -0.20 37.62
C ASN A 15 23.55 -1.19 37.24
N SER A 16 23.23 -2.33 36.62
CA SER A 16 24.23 -3.29 36.11
C SER A 16 24.87 -2.84 34.79
N LEU A 17 24.18 -1.98 34.02
CA LEU A 17 24.66 -1.43 32.74
C LEU A 17 25.36 -0.06 32.89
N ALA A 18 25.21 0.58 34.05
CA ALA A 18 25.85 1.86 34.38
C ALA A 18 27.38 1.78 34.46
N GLY A 19 27.95 0.57 34.58
CA GLY A 19 29.41 0.37 34.59
C GLY A 19 30.08 0.37 33.20
N VAL A 20 29.32 0.33 32.11
CA VAL A 20 29.85 0.15 30.73
C VAL A 20 29.48 1.32 29.80
N LEU A 21 28.44 2.10 30.13
CA LEU A 21 27.94 3.19 29.29
C LEU A 21 28.43 4.56 29.82
N PRO A 22 28.95 5.45 28.94
CA PRO A 22 29.28 6.82 29.33
C PRO A 22 28.04 7.56 29.84
N GLN A 23 28.21 8.43 30.84
CA GLN A 23 27.12 9.10 31.57
C GLN A 23 26.17 9.90 30.66
N GLU A 24 26.63 10.33 29.49
CA GLU A 24 25.84 11.04 28.48
C GLU A 24 24.81 10.15 27.78
N ALA A 25 25.17 8.88 27.51
CA ALA A 25 24.24 7.91 26.93
C ALA A 25 23.15 7.53 27.94
N LEU A 26 23.51 7.41 29.23
CA LEU A 26 22.55 7.18 30.32
C LEU A 26 21.56 8.34 30.48
N LYS A 27 22.03 9.59 30.40
CA LYS A 27 21.15 10.77 30.43
C LYS A 27 20.19 10.83 29.24
N LEU A 28 20.67 10.55 28.03
CA LEU A 28 19.82 10.53 26.84
C LEU A 28 18.75 9.42 26.90
N LEU A 29 19.12 8.24 27.40
CA LEU A 29 18.19 7.13 27.62
C LEU A 29 17.21 7.44 28.76
N SER A 30 17.65 8.04 29.87
CA SER A 30 16.76 8.41 30.97
C SER A 30 15.78 9.51 30.56
N ASP A 31 16.21 10.51 29.79
CA ASP A 31 15.34 11.58 29.30
C ASP A 31 14.33 11.06 28.27
N GLN A 32 14.75 10.17 27.36
CA GLN A 32 13.85 9.52 26.41
C GLN A 32 12.83 8.61 27.13
N LEU A 33 13.27 7.82 28.10
CA LEU A 33 12.39 6.95 28.88
C LEU A 33 11.44 7.76 29.78
N HIS A 34 11.92 8.82 30.43
CA HIS A 34 11.05 9.73 31.17
C HIS A 34 10.07 10.46 30.25
N THR A 35 10.46 10.81 29.02
CA THR A 35 9.54 11.42 28.04
C THR A 35 8.48 10.41 27.57
N LEU A 36 8.83 9.13 27.41
CA LEU A 36 7.90 8.07 27.00
C LEU A 36 6.97 7.61 28.14
N VAL A 37 7.46 7.64 29.40
CA VAL A 37 6.70 7.24 30.60
C VAL A 37 5.87 8.39 31.17
N ALA A 38 6.36 9.63 31.09
CA ALA A 38 5.64 10.84 31.50
C ALA A 38 4.80 11.46 30.38
N ALA A 39 4.91 10.98 29.13
CA ALA A 39 3.97 11.33 28.07
C ALA A 39 2.55 10.94 28.52
N PRO A 40 1.61 11.89 28.61
CA PRO A 40 0.24 11.57 28.99
C PRO A 40 -0.30 10.55 27.99
N ARG A 41 -0.63 9.34 28.45
CA ARG A 41 -1.19 8.26 27.62
C ARG A 41 -2.41 8.71 26.79
N GLY A 42 -3.10 9.77 27.20
CA GLY A 42 -4.18 10.42 26.44
C GLY A 42 -3.76 11.27 25.23
N LYS A 43 -2.55 11.86 25.20
CA LYS A 43 -2.07 12.68 24.06
C LYS A 43 -1.50 11.83 22.92
N LEU A 44 -0.92 10.68 23.22
CA LEU A 44 -0.45 9.71 22.23
C LEU A 44 -1.61 9.10 21.42
N GLY A 45 -2.72 8.75 22.10
CA GLY A 45 -3.92 8.23 21.45
C GLY A 45 -4.59 9.27 20.54
N PHE A 46 -4.74 10.51 21.01
CA PHE A 46 -5.34 11.58 20.20
C PHE A 46 -4.49 11.94 18.98
N GLY A 47 -3.16 12.08 19.14
CA GLY A 47 -2.26 12.38 18.02
C GLY A 47 -2.24 11.28 16.95
N LEU A 48 -2.26 10.01 17.36
CA LEU A 48 -2.33 8.86 16.45
C LEU A 48 -3.67 8.81 15.72
N LEU A 49 -4.79 9.02 16.43
CA LEU A 49 -6.11 9.08 15.80
C LEU A 49 -6.18 10.22 14.77
N VAL A 50 -5.69 11.40 15.11
CA VAL A 50 -5.67 12.55 14.20
C VAL A 50 -4.79 12.27 12.98
N SER A 51 -3.58 11.72 13.16
CA SER A 51 -2.70 11.41 12.02
C SER A 51 -3.28 10.32 11.13
N LEU A 52 -3.93 9.31 11.70
CA LEU A 52 -4.61 8.26 10.96
C LEU A 52 -5.80 8.81 10.17
N LEU A 53 -6.59 9.71 10.75
CA LEU A 53 -7.70 10.37 10.05
C LEU A 53 -7.20 11.25 8.90
N ILE A 54 -6.12 12.00 9.10
CA ILE A 54 -5.50 12.82 8.04
C ILE A 54 -4.96 11.93 6.92
N ALA A 55 -4.28 10.83 7.25
CA ALA A 55 -3.78 9.88 6.28
C ALA A 55 -4.91 9.23 5.48
N LEU A 56 -5.97 8.78 6.17
CA LEU A 56 -7.14 8.18 5.55
C LEU A 56 -7.88 9.18 4.64
N TRP A 57 -8.03 10.43 5.09
CA TRP A 57 -8.64 11.49 4.28
C TRP A 57 -7.80 11.79 3.03
N SER A 58 -6.48 11.87 3.17
CA SER A 58 -5.56 12.09 2.05
C SER A 58 -5.62 10.94 1.03
N ALA A 59 -5.63 9.69 1.52
CA ALA A 59 -5.76 8.50 0.68
C ALA A 59 -7.13 8.46 -0.03
N THR A 60 -8.20 8.80 0.68
CA THR A 60 -9.56 8.87 0.12
C THR A 60 -9.67 9.93 -0.97
N SER A 61 -9.05 11.10 -0.76
CA SER A 61 -8.98 12.16 -1.76
C SER A 61 -8.25 11.71 -3.03
N GLY A 62 -7.11 11.03 -2.89
CA GLY A 62 -6.38 10.45 -4.02
C GLY A 62 -7.18 9.41 -4.79
N THR A 63 -7.85 8.49 -4.09
CA THR A 63 -8.76 7.51 -4.70
C THR A 63 -9.92 8.19 -5.41
N GLY A 64 -10.49 9.26 -4.83
CA GLY A 64 -11.54 10.05 -5.46
C GLY A 64 -11.09 10.70 -6.77
N ALA A 65 -9.86 11.23 -6.83
CA ALA A 65 -9.29 11.76 -8.07
C ALA A 65 -9.13 10.65 -9.14
N LEU A 66 -8.69 9.45 -8.74
CA LEU A 66 -8.60 8.30 -9.64
C LEU A 66 -9.98 7.87 -10.16
N MET A 67 -11.01 7.87 -9.31
CA MET A 67 -12.40 7.56 -9.71
C MET A 67 -12.93 8.54 -10.75
N GLN A 68 -12.67 9.83 -10.57
CA GLN A 68 -13.06 10.87 -11.54
C GLN A 68 -12.31 10.68 -12.86
N ALA A 69 -11.00 10.46 -12.81
CA ALA A 69 -10.19 10.21 -14.00
C ALA A 69 -10.66 8.97 -14.77
N LEU A 70 -11.04 7.91 -14.06
CA LEU A 70 -11.63 6.70 -14.66
C LEU A 70 -12.99 6.99 -15.28
N SER A 71 -13.86 7.75 -14.62
CA SER A 71 -15.16 8.14 -15.19
C SER A 71 -14.99 8.92 -16.48
N VAL A 72 -14.00 9.82 -16.53
CA VAL A 72 -13.63 10.57 -17.75
C VAL A 72 -13.11 9.65 -18.86
N ALA A 73 -12.23 8.69 -18.55
CA ALA A 73 -11.74 7.70 -19.54
C ALA A 73 -12.86 6.81 -20.11
N TYR A 74 -13.91 6.59 -19.33
CA TYR A 74 -15.10 5.89 -19.78
C TYR A 74 -16.15 6.80 -20.46
N GLU A 75 -15.83 8.08 -20.68
CA GLU A 75 -16.72 9.11 -21.23
C GLU A 75 -18.03 9.29 -20.45
N GLU A 76 -18.02 9.01 -19.16
CA GLU A 76 -19.18 9.14 -18.29
C GLU A 76 -19.08 10.32 -17.34
N ARG A 77 -20.22 10.99 -17.12
CA ARG A 77 -20.34 12.04 -16.11
C ARG A 77 -20.74 11.42 -14.78
N ASP A 78 -19.93 11.65 -13.76
CA ASP A 78 -20.27 11.24 -12.41
C ASP A 78 -21.42 12.09 -11.86
N ASN A 79 -22.62 11.51 -11.84
CA ASN A 79 -23.82 12.13 -11.28
C ASN A 79 -24.18 11.55 -9.90
N ARG A 80 -23.25 10.85 -9.24
CA ARG A 80 -23.46 10.27 -7.91
C ARG A 80 -23.59 11.39 -6.88
N GLY A 81 -24.54 11.23 -5.95
CA GLY A 81 -24.64 12.12 -4.80
C GLY A 81 -23.36 12.11 -3.96
N MET A 82 -23.04 13.23 -3.32
CA MET A 82 -21.81 13.44 -2.54
C MET A 82 -21.56 12.31 -1.52
N LEU A 83 -22.62 11.83 -0.85
CA LEU A 83 -22.52 10.75 0.14
C LEU A 83 -22.12 9.40 -0.50
N SER A 84 -22.69 9.06 -1.65
CA SER A 84 -22.38 7.81 -2.37
C SER A 84 -20.98 7.85 -2.97
N PHE A 85 -20.54 9.00 -3.47
CA PHE A 85 -19.18 9.20 -3.99
C PHE A 85 -18.13 8.99 -2.90
N TYR A 86 -18.23 9.71 -1.78
CA TYR A 86 -17.27 9.57 -0.69
C TYR A 86 -17.35 8.21 0.00
N GLY A 87 -18.54 7.63 0.15
CA GLY A 87 -18.71 6.27 0.69
C GLY A 87 -17.96 5.23 -0.15
N LEU A 88 -18.07 5.32 -1.47
CA LEU A 88 -17.34 4.43 -2.37
C LEU A 88 -15.83 4.73 -2.39
N ALA A 89 -15.42 5.99 -2.38
CA ALA A 89 -14.01 6.37 -2.33
C ALA A 89 -13.32 5.83 -1.08
N ILE A 90 -13.98 5.87 0.09
CA ILE A 90 -13.49 5.27 1.34
C ILE A 90 -13.41 3.74 1.19
N ALA A 91 -14.45 3.10 0.67
CA ALA A 91 -14.47 1.64 0.48
C ALA A 91 -13.33 1.17 -0.45
N LEU A 92 -13.10 1.86 -1.57
CA LEU A 92 -11.99 1.58 -2.48
C LEU A 92 -10.64 1.85 -1.84
N THR A 93 -10.51 2.92 -1.04
CA THR A 93 -9.27 3.23 -0.30
C THR A 93 -8.93 2.13 0.70
N VAL A 94 -9.92 1.66 1.46
CA VAL A 94 -9.76 0.52 2.37
C VAL A 94 -9.42 -0.76 1.59
N GLY A 95 -10.05 -0.97 0.43
CA GLY A 95 -9.74 -2.09 -0.47
C GLY A 95 -8.30 -2.07 -0.98
N ILE A 96 -7.80 -0.92 -1.43
CA ILE A 96 -6.40 -0.72 -1.85
C ILE A 96 -5.45 -0.97 -0.65
N GLY A 97 -5.82 -0.49 0.54
CA GLY A 97 -5.07 -0.74 1.77
C GLY A 97 -5.00 -2.24 2.11
N LEU A 98 -6.11 -2.95 2.03
CA LEU A 98 -6.17 -4.40 2.26
C LEU A 98 -5.35 -5.16 1.21
N PHE A 99 -5.45 -4.75 -0.06
CA PHE A 99 -4.62 -5.29 -1.15
C PHE A 99 -3.13 -5.12 -0.85
N ALA A 100 -2.71 -3.94 -0.38
CA ALA A 100 -1.31 -3.67 -0.03
C ALA A 100 -0.85 -4.54 1.15
N LEU A 101 -1.69 -4.69 2.20
CA LEU A 101 -1.40 -5.55 3.35
C LEU A 101 -1.29 -7.02 2.95
N LEU A 102 -2.21 -7.53 2.13
CA LEU A 102 -2.16 -8.89 1.61
C LEU A 102 -0.91 -9.11 0.75
N SER A 103 -0.58 -8.16 -0.12
CA SER A 103 0.62 -8.23 -0.95
C SER A 103 1.89 -8.29 -0.09
N LEU A 104 1.97 -7.47 0.96
CA LEU A 104 3.08 -7.48 1.91
C LEU A 104 3.17 -8.81 2.67
N PHE A 105 2.03 -9.37 3.09
CA PHE A 105 1.97 -10.68 3.72
C PHE A 105 2.50 -11.79 2.80
N LEU A 106 2.08 -11.80 1.53
CA LEU A 106 2.54 -12.75 0.50
C LEU A 106 4.05 -12.64 0.23
N ILE A 107 4.60 -11.43 0.26
CA ILE A 107 6.02 -11.18 -0.06
C ILE A 107 6.93 -11.44 1.14
N ALA A 108 6.54 -11.01 2.34
CA ALA A 108 7.40 -11.02 3.51
C ALA A 108 7.12 -12.20 4.46
N VAL A 109 5.85 -12.52 4.71
CA VAL A 109 5.48 -13.49 5.76
C VAL A 109 5.44 -14.92 5.23
N VAL A 110 4.92 -15.13 4.02
CA VAL A 110 4.83 -16.47 3.42
C VAL A 110 6.21 -17.14 3.31
N PRO A 111 7.28 -16.49 2.82
CA PRO A 111 8.61 -17.11 2.80
C PRO A 111 9.13 -17.45 4.20
N ALA A 112 8.95 -16.55 5.17
CA ALA A 112 9.39 -16.79 6.54
C ALA A 112 8.68 -18.00 7.20
N ILE A 113 7.41 -18.24 6.87
CA ILE A 113 6.68 -19.43 7.34
C ILE A 113 7.21 -20.70 6.65
N ILE A 114 7.48 -20.63 5.34
CA ILE A 114 8.02 -21.77 4.58
C ILE A 114 9.40 -22.18 5.10
N ASP A 115 10.23 -21.21 5.51
CA ASP A 115 11.57 -21.46 6.06
C ASP A 115 11.53 -22.23 7.39
N LEU A 116 10.47 -22.05 8.18
CA LEU A 116 10.26 -22.77 9.44
C LEU A 116 9.76 -24.21 9.25
N LEU A 117 9.26 -24.55 8.06
CA LEU A 117 8.75 -25.88 7.76
C LEU A 117 9.87 -26.81 7.30
N PRO A 118 9.85 -28.11 7.66
CA PRO A 118 10.88 -29.08 7.33
C PRO A 118 10.76 -29.59 5.88
N PHE A 119 10.64 -28.67 4.91
CA PHE A 119 10.67 -29.00 3.49
C PHE A 119 12.11 -29.08 2.98
N SER A 120 12.39 -29.93 1.99
CA SER A 120 13.67 -29.90 1.27
C SER A 120 13.81 -28.59 0.48
N GLU A 121 15.03 -28.11 0.24
CA GLU A 121 15.30 -26.86 -0.49
C GLU A 121 14.57 -26.77 -1.84
N VAL A 122 14.52 -27.87 -2.60
CA VAL A 122 13.81 -27.91 -3.91
C VAL A 122 12.32 -27.61 -3.77
N TRP A 123 11.66 -28.12 -2.73
CA TRP A 123 10.24 -27.87 -2.48
C TRP A 123 10.01 -26.44 -1.96
N ARG A 124 10.95 -25.87 -1.19
CA ARG A 124 10.87 -24.47 -0.73
C ARG A 124 10.89 -23.47 -1.88
N ASP A 125 11.79 -23.64 -2.85
CA ASP A 125 11.89 -22.74 -4.00
C ASP A 125 10.62 -22.82 -4.87
N ARG A 126 10.11 -24.02 -5.12
CA ARG A 126 8.88 -24.25 -5.88
C ARG A 126 7.67 -23.58 -5.23
N ILE A 127 7.49 -23.77 -3.92
CA ILE A 127 6.38 -23.16 -3.18
C ILE A 127 6.56 -21.65 -3.14
N SER A 128 7.77 -21.14 -2.95
CA SER A 128 8.06 -19.71 -2.98
C SER A 128 7.77 -19.08 -4.34
N MET A 129 7.85 -19.83 -5.44
CA MET A 129 7.54 -19.34 -6.78
C MET A 129 6.02 -19.12 -6.99
N ILE A 130 5.15 -19.82 -6.24
CA ILE A 130 3.68 -19.69 -6.36
C ILE A 130 3.15 -18.32 -5.91
N ARG A 131 3.96 -17.56 -5.14
CA ARG A 131 3.58 -16.21 -4.68
C ARG A 131 3.39 -15.24 -5.84
N TRP A 132 4.18 -15.37 -6.91
CA TRP A 132 4.13 -14.49 -8.07
C TRP A 132 2.81 -14.60 -8.85
N PRO A 133 2.33 -15.80 -9.23
CA PRO A 133 1.01 -15.93 -9.83
C PRO A 133 -0.11 -15.52 -8.86
N LEU A 134 0.04 -15.76 -7.54
CA LEU A 134 -0.94 -15.30 -6.55
C LEU A 134 -1.05 -13.76 -6.52
N LEU A 135 0.08 -13.06 -6.54
CA LEU A 135 0.14 -11.59 -6.64
C LEU A 135 -0.44 -11.09 -7.97
N ALA A 136 -0.18 -11.79 -9.08
CA ALA A 136 -0.75 -11.45 -10.38
C ALA A 136 -2.28 -11.57 -10.39
N ILE A 137 -2.82 -12.67 -9.84
CA ILE A 137 -4.27 -12.86 -9.68
C ILE A 137 -4.86 -11.78 -8.77
N LEU A 138 -4.18 -11.47 -7.66
CA LEU A 138 -4.61 -10.45 -6.72
C LEU A 138 -4.64 -9.06 -7.39
N ALA A 139 -3.61 -8.70 -8.17
CA ALA A 139 -3.53 -7.45 -8.89
C ALA A 139 -4.62 -7.35 -9.96
N LEU A 140 -4.86 -8.44 -10.71
CA LEU A 140 -5.90 -8.50 -11.71
C LEU A 140 -7.29 -8.38 -11.08
N ALA A 141 -7.53 -9.03 -9.94
CA ALA A 141 -8.75 -8.85 -9.17
C ALA A 141 -8.92 -7.40 -8.73
N ALA A 142 -7.88 -6.79 -8.13
CA ALA A 142 -7.92 -5.40 -7.67
C ALA A 142 -8.26 -4.42 -8.81
N LEU A 143 -7.64 -4.58 -9.98
CA LEU A 143 -7.95 -3.77 -11.17
C LEU A 143 -9.36 -4.03 -11.69
N GLY A 144 -9.81 -5.29 -11.71
CA GLY A 144 -11.18 -5.65 -12.08
C GLY A 144 -12.21 -5.01 -11.16
N PHE A 145 -11.98 -5.03 -9.84
CA PHE A 145 -12.80 -4.32 -8.86
C PHE A 145 -12.77 -2.81 -9.11
N LEU A 146 -11.59 -2.25 -9.34
CA LEU A 146 -11.44 -0.82 -9.61
C LEU A 146 -12.24 -0.40 -10.84
N TYR A 147 -12.09 -1.09 -11.99
CA TYR A 147 -12.83 -0.78 -13.21
C TYR A 147 -14.33 -1.05 -13.12
N ARG A 148 -14.73 -1.98 -12.25
CA ARG A 148 -16.14 -2.30 -12.03
C ARG A 148 -16.86 -1.22 -11.22
N TYR A 149 -16.24 -0.74 -10.15
CA TYR A 149 -16.92 0.09 -9.16
C TYR A 149 -16.55 1.57 -9.26
N ALA A 150 -15.31 1.90 -9.63
CA ALA A 150 -14.84 3.28 -9.65
C ALA A 150 -15.59 4.19 -10.66
N PRO A 151 -15.83 3.77 -11.92
CA PRO A 151 -16.57 4.60 -12.87
C PRO A 151 -18.05 4.73 -12.49
N ALA A 152 -18.65 5.88 -12.79
CA ALA A 152 -20.05 6.20 -12.51
C ALA A 152 -21.08 5.52 -13.44
N ARG A 153 -20.89 4.22 -13.70
CA ARG A 153 -21.65 3.43 -14.68
C ARG A 153 -23.04 3.03 -14.21
N GLU A 154 -24.06 3.37 -15.01
CA GLU A 154 -25.45 2.92 -14.83
C GLU A 154 -25.63 1.43 -15.19
N ARG A 155 -24.82 0.89 -16.12
CA ARG A 155 -24.88 -0.51 -16.58
C ARG A 155 -23.50 -1.16 -16.57
N PRO A 156 -23.01 -1.60 -15.41
CA PRO A 156 -21.70 -2.20 -15.36
C PRO A 156 -21.74 -3.58 -16.04
N CYS A 157 -20.97 -3.77 -17.12
CA CYS A 157 -20.81 -5.07 -17.78
C CYS A 157 -20.10 -6.05 -16.82
N TRP A 158 -20.66 -7.24 -16.61
CA TRP A 158 -20.22 -8.23 -15.61
C TRP A 158 -18.85 -8.88 -15.88
N HIS A 159 -18.13 -8.43 -16.91
CA HIS A 159 -16.82 -8.97 -17.25
C HIS A 159 -15.73 -8.25 -16.45
N CYS A 160 -15.52 -8.66 -15.19
CA CYS A 160 -14.35 -8.22 -14.40
C CYS A 160 -13.01 -8.56 -15.08
N PHE A 161 -13.02 -9.54 -15.99
CA PHE A 161 -11.85 -10.02 -16.76
C PHE A 161 -11.91 -9.58 -18.23
N SER A 162 -12.21 -8.31 -18.50
CA SER A 162 -12.14 -7.81 -19.87
C SER A 162 -10.69 -7.77 -20.38
N ALA A 163 -10.52 -7.71 -21.70
CA ALA A 163 -9.20 -7.58 -22.31
C ALA A 163 -8.45 -6.32 -21.81
N GLY A 164 -9.19 -5.24 -21.53
CA GLY A 164 -8.65 -4.03 -20.90
C GLY A 164 -8.07 -4.29 -19.51
N THR A 165 -8.81 -4.99 -18.63
CA THR A 165 -8.31 -5.38 -17.30
C THR A 165 -7.06 -6.25 -17.38
N ILE A 166 -7.04 -7.24 -18.27
CA ILE A 166 -5.89 -8.14 -18.44
C ILE A 166 -4.68 -7.36 -18.95
N ALA A 167 -4.87 -6.51 -19.96
CA ALA A 167 -3.81 -5.66 -20.51
C ALA A 167 -3.25 -4.71 -19.43
N ALA A 168 -4.13 -4.08 -18.65
CA ALA A 168 -3.74 -3.22 -17.53
C ALA A 168 -2.93 -3.99 -16.48
N ALA A 169 -3.37 -5.19 -16.10
CA ALA A 169 -2.67 -6.02 -15.12
C ALA A 169 -1.28 -6.43 -15.61
N VAL A 170 -1.16 -6.85 -16.87
CA VAL A 170 0.13 -7.21 -17.48
C VAL A 170 1.06 -5.99 -17.53
N LEU A 171 0.57 -4.85 -18.02
CA LEU A 171 1.33 -3.61 -18.06
C LEU A 171 1.73 -3.15 -16.66
N TRP A 172 0.86 -3.31 -15.66
CA TRP A 172 1.15 -2.94 -14.29
C TRP A 172 2.24 -3.82 -13.67
N LEU A 173 2.23 -5.13 -13.93
CA LEU A 173 3.30 -6.04 -13.49
C LEU A 173 4.64 -5.72 -14.18
N VAL A 174 4.63 -5.49 -15.50
CA VAL A 174 5.82 -5.10 -16.26
C VAL A 174 6.34 -3.74 -15.79
N GLY A 175 5.44 -2.78 -15.57
CA GLY A 175 5.75 -1.47 -15.03
C GLY A 175 6.34 -1.54 -13.63
N SER A 176 5.80 -2.40 -12.76
CA SER A 176 6.32 -2.66 -11.40
C SER A 176 7.75 -3.20 -11.43
N ALA A 177 8.01 -4.18 -12.29
CA ALA A 177 9.34 -4.76 -12.46
C ALA A 177 10.33 -3.74 -13.05
N GLY A 178 9.92 -3.02 -14.10
CA GLY A 178 10.73 -1.96 -14.72
C GLY A 178 11.04 -0.82 -13.75
N PHE A 179 10.06 -0.43 -12.93
CA PHE A 179 10.25 0.60 -11.91
C PHE A 179 11.19 0.15 -10.79
N SER A 180 11.06 -1.10 -10.33
CA SER A 180 11.97 -1.69 -9.35
C SER A 180 13.40 -1.73 -9.87
N PHE A 181 13.57 -2.08 -11.14
CA PHE A 181 14.85 -2.06 -11.85
C PHE A 181 15.43 -0.64 -12.01
N TYR A 182 14.58 0.36 -12.24
CA TYR A 182 14.97 1.76 -12.30
C TYR A 182 15.45 2.26 -10.93
N VAL A 183 14.67 2.05 -9.86
CA VAL A 183 15.00 2.51 -8.51
C VAL A 183 16.27 1.85 -7.98
N ALA A 184 16.47 0.55 -8.25
CA ALA A 184 17.69 -0.17 -7.86
C ALA A 184 18.97 0.45 -8.45
N ARG A 185 18.88 1.10 -9.62
CA ARG A 185 20.00 1.84 -10.24
C ARG A 185 20.11 3.28 -9.74
N PHE A 186 18.99 3.87 -9.35
CA PHE A 186 18.92 5.26 -8.88
C PHE A 186 19.37 5.44 -7.43
N SER A 187 19.47 4.36 -6.64
CA SER A 187 19.88 4.38 -5.23
C SER A 187 21.24 5.05 -4.98
N SER A 188 22.11 5.20 -5.98
CA SER A 188 23.35 5.98 -5.81
C SER A 188 23.14 7.49 -5.64
N TYR A 189 21.97 8.04 -6.01
CA TYR A 189 21.58 9.45 -5.82
C TYR A 189 20.96 9.76 -4.44
N ASP A 190 20.66 8.72 -3.62
CA ASP A 190 20.08 8.86 -2.27
C ASP A 190 20.95 9.75 -1.34
N LYS A 191 22.26 9.84 -1.63
CA LYS A 191 23.22 10.61 -0.83
C LYS A 191 23.06 12.13 -0.89
N THR A 192 22.44 12.66 -1.95
CA THR A 192 22.34 14.13 -2.16
C THR A 192 20.96 14.66 -1.84
N TYR A 193 19.91 13.89 -2.11
CA TYR A 193 18.52 14.35 -2.00
C TYR A 193 17.71 13.68 -0.88
N GLY A 194 18.26 12.66 -0.21
CA GLY A 194 17.66 12.05 0.99
C GLY A 194 16.15 11.80 0.86
N SER A 195 15.37 12.37 1.77
CA SER A 195 13.90 12.22 1.82
C SER A 195 13.16 12.80 0.61
N LEU A 196 13.69 13.83 -0.06
CA LEU A 196 13.08 14.38 -1.27
C LEU A 196 13.12 13.38 -2.43
N GLY A 197 14.21 12.60 -2.55
CA GLY A 197 14.33 11.54 -3.55
C GLY A 197 13.25 10.47 -3.39
N ALA A 198 13.00 10.04 -2.15
CA ALA A 198 11.96 9.05 -1.84
C ALA A 198 10.56 9.54 -2.24
N VAL A 199 10.22 10.81 -1.98
CA VAL A 199 8.94 11.40 -2.38
C VAL A 199 8.80 11.45 -3.90
N VAL A 200 9.84 11.86 -4.62
CA VAL A 200 9.82 11.92 -6.10
C VAL A 200 9.65 10.53 -6.71
N ILE A 201 10.36 9.52 -6.18
CA ILE A 201 10.21 8.12 -6.60
C ILE A 201 8.75 7.67 -6.38
N LEU A 202 8.18 7.92 -5.21
CA LEU A 202 6.79 7.56 -4.91
C LEU A 202 5.80 8.24 -5.87
N LEU A 203 5.96 9.55 -6.13
CA LEU A 203 5.10 10.29 -7.05
C LEU A 203 5.22 9.77 -8.49
N MET A 204 6.43 9.45 -8.94
CA MET A 204 6.65 8.84 -10.25
C MET A 204 6.02 7.46 -10.35
N TRP A 205 6.09 6.66 -9.28
CA TRP A 205 5.40 5.37 -9.21
C TRP A 205 3.88 5.51 -9.35
N PHE A 206 3.29 6.46 -8.62
CA PHE A 206 1.87 6.77 -8.73
C PHE A 206 1.49 7.29 -10.11
N TYR A 207 2.34 8.10 -10.74
CA TYR A 207 2.14 8.58 -12.10
C TYR A 207 2.07 7.43 -13.11
N VAL A 208 3.07 6.54 -13.11
CA VAL A 208 3.11 5.36 -13.99
C VAL A 208 1.92 4.45 -13.74
N THR A 209 1.60 4.18 -12.47
CA THR A 209 0.45 3.35 -12.08
C THR A 209 -0.86 3.93 -12.60
N THR A 210 -1.09 5.23 -12.41
CA THR A 210 -2.31 5.90 -12.87
C THR A 210 -2.41 5.85 -14.39
N TYR A 211 -1.32 6.08 -15.11
CA TYR A 211 -1.30 6.02 -16.56
C TYR A 211 -1.68 4.64 -17.10
N ILE A 212 -1.12 3.58 -16.51
CA ILE A 212 -1.45 2.19 -16.87
C ILE A 212 -2.93 1.90 -16.61
N ILE A 213 -3.43 2.32 -15.46
CA ILE A 213 -4.84 2.16 -15.06
C ILE A 213 -5.77 2.90 -16.03
N LEU A 214 -5.44 4.12 -16.44
CA LEU A 214 -6.27 4.87 -17.39
C LEU A 214 -6.21 4.28 -18.79
N ALA A 215 -5.03 3.86 -19.26
CA ALA A 215 -4.87 3.21 -20.57
C ALA A 215 -5.69 1.92 -20.68
N GLY A 216 -5.74 1.11 -19.61
CA GLY A 216 -6.57 -0.08 -19.58
C GLY A 216 -8.08 0.21 -19.53
N ALA A 217 -8.48 1.31 -18.88
CA ALA A 217 -9.87 1.77 -18.86
C ALA A 217 -10.31 2.25 -20.25
N GLU A 218 -9.48 3.03 -20.94
CA GLU A 218 -9.71 3.49 -22.31
C GLU A 218 -9.85 2.31 -23.27
N LEU A 219 -8.95 1.32 -23.18
CA LEU A 219 -9.03 0.12 -24.00
C LEU A 219 -10.35 -0.64 -23.76
N ASN A 220 -10.80 -0.72 -22.50
CA ASN A 220 -12.07 -1.34 -22.19
C ASN A 220 -13.27 -0.53 -22.76
N SER A 221 -13.22 0.80 -22.66
CA SER A 221 -14.20 1.72 -23.22
C SER A 221 -14.37 1.51 -24.74
N GLU A 222 -13.27 1.46 -25.48
CA GLU A 222 -13.29 1.29 -26.94
C GLU A 222 -13.79 -0.10 -27.38
N ILE A 223 -13.44 -1.15 -26.64
CA ILE A 223 -13.94 -2.51 -26.91
C ILE A 223 -15.46 -2.58 -26.71
N GLU A 224 -15.98 -1.95 -25.65
CA GLU A 224 -17.41 -1.89 -25.39
C GLU A 224 -18.15 -1.07 -26.47
N LYS A 225 -17.63 0.10 -26.85
CA LYS A 225 -18.19 0.92 -27.94
C LYS A 225 -18.25 0.15 -29.26
N THR A 226 -17.20 -0.62 -29.57
CA THR A 226 -17.15 -1.44 -30.79
C THR A 226 -18.18 -2.57 -30.74
N ARG A 227 -18.34 -3.24 -29.59
CA ARG A 227 -19.31 -4.32 -29.42
C ARG A 227 -20.77 -3.84 -29.44
N ALA A 228 -21.05 -2.61 -29.02
CA ALA A 228 -22.39 -2.04 -29.04
C ALA A 228 -22.83 -1.52 -30.43
N ARG A 229 -21.88 -1.32 -31.35
CA ARG A 229 -22.14 -0.90 -32.74
C ARG A 229 -22.50 -2.06 -33.69
N HIS A 230 -22.29 -3.30 -33.26
CA HIS A 230 -22.60 -4.53 -34.01
C HIS A 230 -23.79 -5.25 -33.38
#